data_AF-A0A0N4WNB8-F1
#
_entry.id   AF-A0A0N4WNB8-F1
#
_cell.length_a   1.000
_cell.length_b   1.000
_cell.length_c   1.000
_cell.angle_alpha   90.00
_cell.angle_beta   90.00
_cell.angle_gamma   90.00
#
_symmetry.space_group_name_H-M   'P 1'
#
loop_
_entity.id
_entity.type
_entity.pdbx_description
1 polymer ?
#
loop_
_entity_poly.entity_id
_entity_poly.type
_entity_poly.pdbx_seq_one_letter_code
_entity_poly.pdbx_strand_id
1 'polypeptide(L)'
;MSKVKAVLVHIDEAKHRFAGHLMRREDGRWNSATVRWCPRERKRPHGRPPLRWADSLAYRNNVYDPESFRVTTHWTTRAQDREQWKRSWDPRKANRCADGRVVQESIEVSITRSFG
;
A
#
# COMPACT_ATOMS: atom_id res chain seq x y z
N MET A 1 -15.61 -11.48 -16.66
CA MET A 1 -14.29 -11.14 -16.09
C MET A 1 -13.24 -12.05 -16.71
N SER A 2 -12.10 -11.52 -17.18
CA SER A 2 -11.02 -12.38 -17.68
C SER A 2 -10.34 -13.13 -16.53
N LYS A 3 -9.85 -14.35 -16.80
CA LYS A 3 -9.21 -15.22 -15.77
C LYS A 3 -8.08 -14.49 -15.01
N VAL A 4 -7.30 -13.67 -15.71
CA VAL A 4 -6.21 -12.86 -15.13
C VAL A 4 -6.72 -11.87 -14.09
N LYS A 5 -7.82 -11.16 -14.36
CA LYS A 5 -8.39 -10.18 -13.41
C LYS A 5 -8.86 -10.86 -12.12
N ALA A 6 -9.41 -12.07 -12.21
CA ALA A 6 -9.83 -12.84 -11.04
C ALA A 6 -8.64 -13.25 -10.15
N VAL A 7 -7.55 -13.71 -10.76
CA VAL A 7 -6.32 -14.09 -10.02
C VAL A 7 -5.73 -12.87 -9.29
N LEU A 8 -5.67 -11.71 -9.94
CA LEU A 8 -5.12 -10.51 -9.33
C LEU A 8 -5.95 -10.02 -8.12
N VAL A 9 -7.28 -10.10 -8.20
CA VAL A 9 -8.17 -9.80 -7.07
C VAL A 9 -7.90 -10.74 -5.90
N HIS A 10 -7.72 -12.03 -6.18
CA HIS A 10 -7.43 -13.03 -5.14
C HIS A 10 -6.07 -12.79 -4.47
N ILE A 11 -5.02 -12.52 -5.26
CA ILE A 11 -3.69 -12.19 -4.73
C ILE A 11 -3.76 -10.94 -3.83
N ASP A 12 -4.53 -9.95 -4.24
CA ASP A 12 -4.68 -8.71 -3.48
C ASP A 12 -5.42 -8.91 -2.15
N GLU A 13 -6.49 -9.69 -2.17
CA GLU A 13 -7.22 -10.09 -0.98
C GLU A 13 -6.32 -10.83 0.02
N ALA A 14 -5.53 -11.79 -0.48
CA ALA A 14 -4.57 -12.54 0.33
C ALA A 14 -3.51 -11.63 0.96
N LYS A 15 -2.99 -10.65 0.19
CA LYS A 15 -2.06 -9.63 0.70
C LYS A 15 -2.69 -8.79 1.80
N HIS A 16 -3.94 -8.35 1.61
CA HIS A 16 -4.67 -7.55 2.58
C HIS A 16 -4.91 -8.32 3.88
N ARG A 17 -5.35 -9.58 3.78
CA ARG A 17 -5.51 -10.48 4.94
C ARG A 17 -4.20 -10.70 5.69
N PHE A 18 -3.12 -10.99 4.96
CA PHE A 18 -1.79 -11.19 5.55
C PHE A 18 -1.29 -9.96 6.29
N ALA A 19 -1.43 -8.77 5.70
CA ALA A 19 -1.02 -7.52 6.33
C ALA A 19 -1.78 -7.22 7.62
N GLY A 20 -3.10 -7.42 7.62
CA GLY A 20 -3.92 -7.28 8.83
C GLY A 20 -3.54 -8.29 9.91
N HIS A 21 -3.30 -9.54 9.53
CA HIS A 21 -2.84 -10.59 10.43
C HIS A 21 -1.51 -10.23 11.08
N LEU A 22 -0.56 -9.73 10.29
CA LEU A 22 0.77 -9.37 10.79
C LEU A 22 0.72 -8.21 11.78
N MET A 23 -0.10 -7.19 11.53
CA MET A 23 -0.17 -6.00 12.40
C MET A 23 -0.87 -6.24 13.73
N ARG A 24 -1.76 -7.24 13.79
CA ARG A 24 -2.46 -7.66 15.01
C ARG A 24 -1.70 -8.69 15.83
N ARG A 25 -0.58 -9.23 15.32
CA ARG A 25 0.27 -10.14 16.09
C ARG A 25 1.13 -9.36 17.07
N GLU A 26 1.10 -9.80 18.32
CA GLU A 26 1.90 -9.23 19.42
C GLU A 26 3.07 -10.14 19.83
N ASP A 27 3.23 -11.30 19.18
CA ASP A 27 4.22 -12.36 19.50
C ASP A 27 5.71 -11.95 19.38
N GLY A 28 6.03 -10.67 19.18
CA GLY A 28 7.40 -10.16 19.05
C GLY A 28 8.20 -10.73 17.88
N ARG A 29 7.58 -11.48 16.96
CA ARG A 29 8.27 -12.14 15.84
C ARG A 29 8.84 -11.11 14.87
N TRP A 30 10.03 -11.42 14.35
CA TRP A 30 10.79 -10.55 13.45
C TRP A 30 9.98 -10.06 12.23
N ASN A 31 9.04 -10.84 11.71
CA ASN A 31 8.18 -10.44 10.59
C ASN A 31 7.44 -9.11 10.85
N SER A 32 6.90 -8.92 12.06
CA SER A 32 6.18 -7.70 12.44
C SER A 32 7.16 -6.54 12.60
N ALA A 33 8.34 -6.81 13.15
CA ALA A 33 9.42 -5.83 13.28
C ALA A 33 9.92 -5.37 11.91
N THR A 34 10.17 -6.27 10.95
CA THR A 34 10.62 -5.94 9.59
C THR A 34 9.60 -5.11 8.80
N VAL A 35 8.30 -5.29 9.03
CA VAL A 35 7.29 -4.47 8.34
C VAL A 35 7.14 -3.08 8.96
N ARG A 36 7.32 -2.97 10.28
CA ARG A 36 7.38 -1.66 10.96
C ARG A 36 8.70 -0.93 10.67
N TRP A 37 9.80 -1.68 10.56
CA TRP A 37 11.14 -1.17 10.32
C TRP A 37 11.40 -0.98 8.82
N CYS A 38 11.35 0.27 8.36
CA CYS A 38 11.80 0.63 7.02
C CYS A 38 12.44 2.03 7.05
N PRO A 39 13.71 2.19 6.64
CA PRO A 39 14.22 3.50 6.25
C PRO A 39 13.59 3.88 4.90
N ARG A 40 12.41 4.52 4.95
CA ARG A 40 11.57 4.83 3.77
C ARG A 40 12.11 5.96 2.90
N GLU A 41 13.04 6.74 3.44
CA GLU A 41 13.56 7.99 2.85
C GLU A 41 14.62 7.78 1.76
N ARG A 42 15.07 6.54 1.52
CA ARG A 42 16.06 6.25 0.47
C ARG A 42 15.37 5.94 -0.87
N LYS A 43 15.88 6.56 -1.94
CA LYS A 43 15.54 6.21 -3.33
C LYS A 43 15.90 4.74 -3.62
N ARG A 44 15.08 4.06 -4.42
CA ARG A 44 15.39 2.70 -4.87
C ARG A 44 16.47 2.70 -5.94
N PRO A 45 17.38 1.71 -5.94
CA PRO A 45 18.38 1.59 -6.99
C PRO A 45 17.70 1.26 -8.33
N HIS A 46 18.33 1.69 -9.43
CA HIS A 46 17.91 1.37 -10.79
C HIS A 46 17.80 -0.15 -10.98
N GLY A 47 16.76 -0.60 -11.68
CA GLY A 47 16.48 -2.02 -11.94
C GLY A 47 15.61 -2.74 -10.90
N ARG A 48 15.32 -2.12 -9.74
CA ARG A 48 14.26 -2.62 -8.84
C ARG A 48 12.90 -2.03 -9.22
N PRO A 49 11.79 -2.78 -9.07
CA PRO A 49 10.46 -2.22 -9.24
C PRO A 49 10.31 -0.94 -8.38
N PRO A 50 9.70 0.13 -8.91
CA PRO A 50 9.58 1.38 -8.17
C PRO A 50 8.71 1.22 -6.91
N LEU A 51 7.63 0.43 -7.01
CA LEU A 51 6.66 0.20 -5.94
C LEU A 51 7.11 -0.88 -4.95
N ARG A 52 7.11 -0.57 -3.65
CA ARG A 52 7.25 -1.57 -2.58
C ARG A 52 5.93 -2.34 -2.43
N TRP A 53 6.00 -3.57 -1.93
CA TRP A 53 4.81 -4.33 -1.55
C TRP A 53 3.90 -3.51 -0.61
N ALA A 54 4.48 -2.92 0.44
CA ALA A 54 3.75 -2.10 1.42
C ALA A 54 3.21 -0.79 0.83
N ASP A 55 3.73 -0.29 -0.29
CA ASP A 55 3.24 0.96 -0.89
C ASP A 55 1.83 0.77 -1.46
N SER A 56 1.52 -0.43 -1.96
CA SER A 56 0.16 -0.77 -2.40
C SER A 56 -0.86 -0.77 -1.25
N LEU A 57 -0.42 -1.05 -0.02
CA LEU A 57 -1.25 -0.98 1.19
C LEU A 57 -1.37 0.46 1.66
N ALA A 58 -0.27 1.20 1.65
CA ALA A 58 -0.22 2.61 2.02
C ALA A 58 -1.13 3.46 1.12
N TYR A 59 -1.02 3.32 -0.21
CA TYR A 59 -1.82 4.05 -1.19
C TYR A 59 -3.33 3.90 -0.98
N ARG A 60 -3.79 2.74 -0.49
CA ARG A 60 -5.23 2.45 -0.33
C ARG A 60 -5.78 2.71 1.06
N ASN A 61 -4.95 2.56 2.08
CA ASN A 61 -5.41 2.50 3.46
C ASN A 61 -4.89 3.64 4.33
N ASN A 62 -3.84 4.36 3.90
CA ASN A 62 -3.40 5.56 4.61
C ASN A 62 -4.49 6.64 4.53
N VAL A 63 -4.65 7.36 5.63
CA VAL A 63 -5.44 8.59 5.68
C VAL A 63 -4.46 9.75 5.58
N TYR A 64 -4.73 10.66 4.66
CA TYR A 64 -3.92 11.86 4.43
C TYR A 64 -4.70 13.09 4.87
N ASP A 65 -3.99 14.04 5.47
CA ASP A 65 -4.49 15.38 5.72
C ASP A 65 -4.58 16.13 4.36
N PRO A 66 -5.76 16.65 3.96
CA PRO A 66 -5.92 17.40 2.72
C PRO A 66 -5.00 18.63 2.63
N GLU A 67 -4.67 19.25 3.75
CA GLU A 67 -3.94 20.52 3.80
C GLU A 67 -2.43 20.28 3.92
N SER A 68 -2.02 19.40 4.81
CA SER A 68 -0.60 19.09 5.05
C SER A 68 -0.02 18.05 4.09
N PHE A 69 -0.88 17.26 3.42
CA PHE A 69 -0.50 16.09 2.61
C PHE A 69 0.30 15.01 3.37
N ARG A 70 0.34 15.13 4.70
CA ARG A 70 0.99 14.17 5.61
C ARG A 70 0.05 13.02 5.93
N VAL A 71 0.64 11.87 6.21
CA VAL A 71 -0.12 10.68 6.63
C VAL A 71 -0.59 10.87 8.07
N THR A 72 -1.89 11.16 8.25
CA THR A 72 -2.55 11.26 9.55
C THR A 72 -2.73 9.89 10.20
N THR A 73 -3.03 8.86 9.39
CA THR A 73 -3.14 7.49 9.89
C THR A 73 -2.46 6.54 8.93
N HIS A 74 -1.39 5.90 9.40
CA HIS A 74 -0.67 4.91 8.62
C HIS A 74 -1.43 3.59 8.58
N TRP A 75 -1.36 2.88 7.44
CA TRP A 75 -2.09 1.63 7.23
C TRP A 75 -1.80 0.56 8.30
N THR A 76 -0.60 0.56 8.89
CA THR A 76 -0.24 -0.37 9.97
C THR A 76 -1.09 -0.18 11.22
N THR A 77 -1.41 1.07 11.55
CA THR A 77 -2.28 1.44 12.67
C THR A 77 -3.71 1.06 12.34
N ARG A 78 -4.17 1.41 11.13
CA ARG A 78 -5.52 1.06 10.67
C ARG A 78 -5.76 -0.45 10.60
N ALA A 79 -4.72 -1.23 10.33
CA ALA A 79 -4.76 -2.69 10.27
C ALA A 79 -4.95 -3.36 11.64
N GLN A 80 -4.70 -2.67 12.75
CA GLN A 80 -4.93 -3.20 14.09
C GLN A 80 -6.42 -3.43 14.37
N ASP A 81 -7.27 -2.49 13.94
CA ASP A 81 -8.72 -2.67 13.99
C ASP A 81 -9.16 -3.64 12.87
N ARG A 82 -9.61 -4.83 13.27
CA ARG A 82 -10.04 -5.89 12.35
C ARG A 82 -11.22 -5.45 11.49
N GLU A 83 -12.19 -4.73 12.04
CA GLU A 83 -13.41 -4.37 11.33
C GLU A 83 -13.16 -3.21 10.36
N GLN A 84 -12.39 -2.19 10.78
CA GLN A 84 -11.93 -1.15 9.86
C GLN A 84 -11.06 -1.71 8.74
N TRP A 85 -10.19 -2.66 9.04
CA TRP A 85 -9.34 -3.29 8.03
C TRP A 85 -10.13 -4.11 7.02
N LYS A 86 -11.13 -4.90 7.45
CA LYS A 86 -12.00 -5.61 6.50
C LYS A 86 -12.77 -4.65 5.60
N ARG A 87 -13.33 -3.58 6.17
CA ARG A 87 -14.10 -2.57 5.43
C ARG A 87 -13.27 -1.77 4.43
N SER A 88 -11.97 -1.62 4.66
CA SER A 88 -11.10 -0.86 3.76
C SER A 88 -10.75 -1.61 2.47
N TRP A 89 -10.98 -2.92 2.41
CA TRP A 89 -10.75 -3.71 1.20
C TRP A 89 -11.93 -3.61 0.23
N ASP A 90 -11.62 -3.29 -1.02
CA ASP A 90 -12.59 -3.20 -2.10
C ASP A 90 -12.03 -3.92 -3.35
N PRO A 91 -12.68 -4.99 -3.84
CA PRO A 91 -12.22 -5.73 -5.03
C PRO A 91 -12.19 -4.87 -6.30
N ARG A 92 -12.93 -3.75 -6.36
CA ARG A 92 -12.87 -2.81 -7.50
C ARG A 92 -11.57 -2.00 -7.52
N LYS A 93 -10.94 -1.84 -6.36
CA LYS A 93 -9.65 -1.14 -6.20
C LYS A 93 -8.47 -2.09 -6.34
N ALA A 94 -8.70 -3.40 -6.26
CA ALA A 94 -7.74 -4.41 -6.67
C ALA A 94 -7.49 -4.25 -8.18
N ASN A 95 -6.23 -4.20 -8.60
CA ASN A 95 -5.74 -3.93 -9.98
C ASN A 95 -5.42 -2.47 -10.34
N ARG A 96 -5.82 -1.45 -9.58
CA ARG A 96 -5.43 -0.05 -9.90
C ARG A 96 -3.91 0.19 -9.85
N CYS A 97 -3.17 -0.67 -9.17
CA CYS A 97 -1.69 -0.65 -9.13
C CYS A 97 -1.05 -1.49 -10.25
N ALA A 98 -1.84 -2.30 -10.98
CA ALA A 98 -1.39 -3.14 -12.09
C ALA A 98 -1.64 -2.48 -13.45
N ASP A 99 -2.63 -1.58 -13.57
CA ASP A 99 -2.76 -0.69 -14.72
C ASP A 99 -1.68 0.39 -14.62
N GLY A 100 -0.68 0.32 -15.51
CA GLY A 100 0.46 1.24 -15.59
C GLY A 100 0.14 2.75 -15.64
N ARG A 101 -1.14 3.13 -15.75
CA ARG A 101 -1.61 4.53 -15.70
C ARG A 101 -1.29 5.22 -14.37
N VAL A 102 -1.45 4.53 -13.24
CA VAL A 102 -1.22 5.15 -11.91
C VAL A 102 0.27 5.36 -11.64
N VAL A 103 1.14 4.55 -12.25
CA VAL A 103 2.59 4.67 -12.11
C VAL A 103 3.12 5.84 -12.94
N GLN A 104 2.56 6.09 -14.13
CA GLN A 104 2.85 7.31 -14.91
C GLN A 104 2.24 8.56 -14.27
N GLU A 105 0.96 8.55 -13.88
CA GLU A 105 0.32 9.73 -13.26
C GLU A 105 1.01 10.13 -11.95
N SER A 106 1.45 9.18 -11.12
CA SER A 106 2.17 9.51 -9.87
C SER A 106 3.58 10.07 -10.13
N ILE A 107 4.24 9.66 -11.23
CA ILE A 107 5.55 10.18 -11.64
C ILE A 107 5.38 11.55 -12.33
N GLU A 108 4.39 11.72 -13.20
CA GLU A 108 4.10 12.95 -13.92
C GLU A 108 3.61 14.06 -13.00
N VAL A 109 2.73 13.76 -12.02
CA VAL A 109 2.31 14.72 -10.98
C VAL A 109 3.47 15.13 -10.07
N SER A 110 4.46 14.25 -9.85
CA SER A 110 5.66 14.57 -9.07
C SER A 110 6.70 15.38 -9.86
N ILE A 111 6.83 15.16 -11.17
CA ILE A 111 7.73 15.90 -12.07
C ILE A 111 7.19 17.30 -12.37
N THR A 112 5.88 17.43 -12.65
CA THR A 112 5.25 18.73 -12.96
C THR A 112 5.17 19.68 -11.76
N ARG A 113 5.15 19.16 -10.51
CA ARG A 113 5.22 19.99 -9.28
C ARG A 113 6.64 20.34 -8.81
N SER A 114 7.68 19.76 -9.42
CA SER A 114 9.09 20.09 -9.08
C SER A 114 9.69 21.16 -10.00
N PHE A 115 8.98 21.56 -11.05
CA PHE A 115 9.37 22.58 -12.04
C PHE A 115 8.36 23.76 -12.10
N GLY A 116 7.64 24.02 -11.00
CA GLY A 116 6.76 25.17 -10.83
C GLY A 116 7.21 26.03 -9.66
#